data_AF-A0A0G0BX83-F1
#
_entry.id   AF-A0A0G0BX83-F1
#
_cell.length_a   1.000
_cell.length_b   1.000
_cell.length_c   1.000
_cell.angle_alpha   90.00
_cell.angle_beta   90.00
_cell.angle_gamma   90.00
#
_symmetry.space_group_name_H-M   'P 1'
#
loop_
_entity.id
_entity.type
_entity.pdbx_description
1 polymer ?
#
loop_
_entity_poly.entity_id
_entity_poly.type
_entity_poly.pdbx_seq_one_letter_code
_entity_poly.pdbx_strand_id
1 'polypeptide(L)'
;MNINKKTFIAFIFVTFTQIHSSSKHSIVLFIRPLPLELQNMSATQIKAQQVAKIKQDLETVGKVTKRILQSALDPDKTSGIYAMYQGYLSLSNINGMVMFPRNTKEADFNIVISNKVHPVFMFHVTISHWETERGFPVKKYSVTRKQDKETKLFYWEVREEEVISPKINPNNTIIIVAKPQNILVPEGITPTTDTPQIILPDIFYKKGFSSVANALNVWDIKEFFDTPIQGEKVGNLYTEITVR
;
A
#
# COMPACT_ATOMS: atom_id res chain seq x y z
N MET A 1 37.01 29.83 33.90
CA MET A 1 35.85 30.28 33.11
C MET A 1 34.59 29.71 33.76
N ASN A 2 33.87 30.50 34.55
CA ASN A 2 32.73 30.03 35.35
C ASN A 2 31.46 30.01 34.49
N ILE A 3 31.17 28.85 33.90
CA ILE A 3 29.90 28.63 33.19
C ILE A 3 28.79 28.60 34.24
N ASN A 4 27.86 29.55 34.14
CA ASN A 4 26.75 29.71 35.06
C ASN A 4 25.84 28.46 34.99
N LYS A 5 25.65 27.77 36.13
CA LYS A 5 24.86 26.52 36.22
C LYS A 5 23.44 26.67 35.64
N LYS A 6 22.87 27.88 35.67
CA LYS A 6 21.52 28.16 35.15
C LYS A 6 21.47 28.09 33.61
N THR A 7 22.52 28.52 32.91
CA THR A 7 22.57 28.45 31.44
C THR A 7 22.79 27.02 30.92
N PHE A 8 23.51 26.19 31.67
CA PHE A 8 23.72 24.79 31.30
C PHE A 8 22.44 23.94 31.40
N ILE A 9 21.61 24.18 32.42
CA ILE A 9 20.33 23.47 32.61
C ILE A 9 19.32 23.85 31.52
N ALA A 10 19.26 25.13 31.12
CA ALA A 10 18.39 25.58 30.03
C ALA A 10 18.76 24.93 28.69
N PHE A 11 20.05 24.69 28.43
CA PHE A 11 20.51 24.04 27.21
C PHE A 11 20.17 22.54 27.15
N ILE A 12 20.19 21.84 28.30
CA ILE A 12 19.74 20.45 28.41
C ILE A 12 18.21 20.34 28.19
N PHE A 13 17.44 21.31 28.68
CA PHE A 13 15.98 21.28 28.52
C PHE A 13 15.52 21.53 27.07
N VAL A 14 16.19 22.43 26.35
CA VAL A 14 15.88 22.72 24.93
C VAL A 14 16.28 21.56 24.02
N THR A 15 17.35 20.82 24.33
CA THR A 15 17.76 19.66 23.53
C THR A 15 16.88 18.43 23.78
N PHE A 16 16.25 18.29 24.95
CA PHE A 16 15.34 17.16 25.22
C PHE A 16 13.98 17.29 24.52
N THR A 17 13.52 18.51 24.22
CA THR A 17 12.22 18.74 23.56
C THR A 17 12.23 18.47 22.04
N GLN A 18 13.39 18.23 21.42
CA GLN A 18 13.48 17.94 19.98
C GLN A 18 13.57 16.44 19.63
N ILE A 19 13.54 15.54 20.62
CA ILE A 19 13.63 14.08 20.37
C ILE A 19 12.24 13.41 20.47
N HIS A 20 11.17 14.10 20.08
CA HIS A 20 9.91 13.42 19.75
C HIS A 20 9.91 13.14 18.25
N SER A 21 10.81 12.25 17.85
CA SER A 21 10.75 11.61 16.53
C SER A 21 9.48 10.77 16.52
N SER A 22 8.40 11.32 15.96
CA SER A 22 7.20 10.57 15.60
C SER A 22 7.67 9.46 14.66
N SER A 23 7.89 8.26 15.17
CA SER A 23 8.01 7.08 14.32
C SER A 23 6.64 6.92 13.64
N LYS A 24 6.51 7.51 12.45
CA LYS A 24 5.29 7.41 11.65
C LYS A 24 5.15 5.94 11.31
N HIS A 25 4.27 5.24 12.01
CA HIS A 25 3.91 3.87 11.68
C HIS A 25 3.51 3.81 10.20
N SER A 26 3.76 2.68 9.56
CA SER A 26 3.51 2.50 8.14
C SER A 26 2.53 1.37 7.88
N ILE A 27 1.87 1.46 6.73
CA ILE A 27 1.15 0.38 6.10
C ILE A 27 1.99 -0.09 4.92
N VAL A 28 2.29 -1.38 4.87
CA VAL A 28 3.10 -2.01 3.84
C VAL A 28 2.25 -3.06 3.13
N LEU A 29 2.25 -3.00 1.81
CA LEU A 29 1.58 -3.94 0.92
C LEU A 29 2.62 -4.45 -0.09
N PHE A 30 2.62 -5.75 -0.37
CA PHE A 30 3.48 -6.33 -1.40
C PHE A 30 2.65 -6.82 -2.58
N ILE A 31 3.06 -6.40 -3.78
CA ILE A 31 2.46 -6.77 -5.06
C ILE A 31 3.44 -7.66 -5.83
N ARG A 32 3.24 -8.97 -5.75
CA ARG A 32 4.20 -9.98 -6.24
C ARG A 32 3.78 -10.56 -7.59
N PRO A 33 4.70 -11.09 -8.40
CA PRO A 33 4.31 -11.80 -9.60
C PRO A 33 3.57 -13.07 -9.17
N LEU A 34 2.45 -13.37 -9.83
CA LEU A 34 1.81 -14.66 -9.65
C LEU A 34 2.77 -15.75 -10.15
N PRO A 35 3.13 -16.77 -9.34
CA PRO A 35 4.01 -17.86 -9.77
C PRO A 35 3.53 -18.48 -11.09
N LEU A 36 4.45 -18.73 -12.02
CA LEU A 36 4.16 -19.24 -13.38
C LEU A 36 3.21 -20.45 -13.38
N GLU A 37 3.37 -21.34 -12.40
CA GLU A 37 2.54 -22.53 -12.17
C GLU A 37 1.05 -22.20 -12.03
N LEU A 38 0.72 -21.02 -11.48
CA LEU A 38 -0.64 -20.59 -11.15
C LEU A 38 -1.25 -19.68 -12.22
N GLN A 39 -0.48 -19.24 -13.23
CA GLN A 39 -0.92 -18.21 -14.19
C GLN A 39 -2.02 -18.68 -15.14
N ASN A 40 -2.07 -19.97 -15.44
CA ASN A 40 -3.06 -20.57 -16.36
C ASN A 40 -4.22 -21.23 -15.63
N MET A 41 -4.29 -21.10 -14.30
CA MET A 41 -5.30 -21.76 -13.48
C MET A 41 -6.44 -20.79 -13.15
N SER A 42 -7.66 -21.32 -13.07
CA SER A 42 -8.80 -20.54 -12.57
C SER A 42 -8.61 -20.17 -11.09
N ALA A 43 -9.24 -19.09 -10.61
CA ALA A 43 -9.10 -18.63 -9.23
C ALA A 43 -9.39 -19.73 -8.19
N THR A 44 -10.36 -20.60 -8.49
CA THR A 44 -10.75 -21.74 -7.65
C THR A 44 -9.65 -22.81 -7.58
N GLN A 45 -8.97 -23.08 -8.70
CA GLN A 45 -7.84 -24.03 -8.76
C GLN A 45 -6.59 -23.49 -8.08
N ILE A 46 -6.34 -22.18 -8.19
CA ILE A 46 -5.23 -21.51 -7.49
C ILE A 46 -5.37 -21.67 -5.98
N LYS A 47 -6.59 -21.46 -5.44
CA LYS A 47 -6.88 -21.58 -4.00
C LYS A 47 -6.60 -23.00 -3.48
N ALA A 48 -7.01 -24.03 -4.23
CA ALA A 48 -6.76 -25.42 -3.87
C ALA A 48 -5.25 -25.77 -3.89
N GLN A 49 -4.51 -25.28 -4.89
CA GLN A 49 -3.09 -25.60 -5.03
C GLN A 49 -2.22 -24.82 -4.02
N GLN A 50 -2.59 -23.59 -3.66
CA GLN A 50 -1.91 -22.83 -2.61
C GLN A 50 -2.01 -23.50 -1.25
N VAL A 51 -3.19 -24.03 -0.88
CA VAL A 51 -3.35 -24.78 0.38
C VAL A 51 -2.51 -26.05 0.41
N ALA A 52 -2.38 -26.74 -0.74
CA ALA A 52 -1.51 -27.92 -0.86
C ALA A 52 -0.01 -27.56 -0.78
N LYS A 53 0.39 -26.44 -1.39
CA LYS A 53 1.79 -25.98 -1.42
C LYS A 53 2.26 -25.47 -0.06
N ILE A 54 1.40 -24.78 0.69
CA ILE A 54 1.70 -24.35 2.08
C ILE A 54 1.95 -25.55 2.98
N LYS A 55 1.19 -26.65 2.84
CA LYS A 55 1.44 -27.91 3.56
C LYS A 55 2.80 -28.51 3.20
N GLN A 56 3.17 -28.49 1.93
CA GLN A 56 4.44 -29.06 1.45
C GLN A 56 5.67 -28.20 1.82
N ASP A 57 5.53 -26.88 1.81
CA ASP A 57 6.62 -25.96 2.18
C ASP A 57 6.87 -25.97 3.70
N LEU A 58 5.85 -26.29 4.53
CA LEU A 58 6.03 -26.55 5.97
C LEU A 58 6.87 -27.81 6.26
N GLU A 59 6.95 -28.75 5.31
CA GLU A 59 7.70 -30.01 5.46
C GLU A 59 9.16 -29.91 4.96
N THR A 60 9.55 -28.83 4.26
CA THR A 60 10.88 -28.75 3.61
C THR A 60 11.65 -27.46 3.93
N VAL A 61 12.05 -27.33 5.20
CA VAL A 61 12.97 -26.29 5.67
C VAL A 61 14.38 -26.54 5.11
N GLY A 62 14.74 -25.87 4.00
CA GLY A 62 16.12 -25.93 3.49
C GLY A 62 16.37 -25.43 2.07
N LYS A 63 15.34 -25.09 1.27
CA LYS A 63 15.50 -24.70 -0.15
C LYS A 63 15.12 -23.25 -0.47
N VAL A 64 15.10 -22.37 0.54
CA VAL A 64 14.64 -20.98 0.40
C VAL A 64 15.63 -20.11 -0.39
N THR A 65 16.93 -20.38 -0.32
CA THR A 65 17.98 -19.47 -0.84
C THR A 65 18.09 -19.44 -2.37
N LYS A 66 17.79 -20.54 -3.07
CA LYS A 66 17.98 -20.64 -4.54
C LYS A 66 16.83 -20.00 -5.34
N ARG A 67 15.60 -19.98 -4.78
CA ARG A 67 14.42 -19.35 -5.39
C ARG A 67 14.48 -17.82 -5.32
N ILE A 68 15.02 -17.26 -4.23
CA ILE A 68 15.19 -15.81 -4.06
C ILE A 68 16.14 -15.24 -5.12
N LEU A 69 17.23 -15.96 -5.43
CA LEU A 69 18.20 -15.53 -6.44
C LEU A 69 17.64 -15.55 -7.88
N GLN A 70 16.78 -16.53 -8.20
CA GLN A 70 16.13 -16.61 -9.52
C GLN A 70 15.01 -15.57 -9.69
N SER A 71 14.25 -15.27 -8.62
CA SER A 71 13.22 -14.23 -8.65
C SER A 71 13.80 -12.82 -8.79
N ALA A 72 15.05 -12.59 -8.37
CA ALA A 72 15.73 -11.30 -8.50
C ALA A 72 16.28 -11.01 -9.92
N LEU A 73 16.31 -12.03 -10.79
CA LEU A 73 16.87 -11.95 -12.15
C LEU A 73 15.79 -11.93 -13.26
N ASP A 74 14.50 -11.93 -12.89
CA ASP A 74 13.40 -12.02 -13.85
C ASP A 74 12.97 -10.60 -14.34
N PRO A 75 12.94 -10.33 -15.67
CA PRO A 75 12.53 -9.05 -16.23
C PRO A 75 11.04 -8.70 -16.08
N ASP A 76 10.22 -9.58 -15.50
CA ASP A 76 8.86 -9.27 -15.03
C ASP A 76 8.92 -8.32 -13.82
N LYS A 77 9.24 -7.04 -14.08
CA LYS A 77 9.33 -6.00 -13.05
C LYS A 77 7.98 -5.83 -12.35
N THR A 78 7.93 -6.19 -11.07
CA THR A 78 6.84 -5.94 -10.12
C THR A 78 6.66 -4.44 -9.79
N SER A 79 7.60 -3.61 -10.23
CA SER A 79 7.63 -2.17 -10.04
C SER A 79 6.70 -1.44 -11.01
N GLY A 80 6.10 -0.36 -10.56
CA GLY A 80 5.33 0.53 -11.43
C GLY A 80 3.82 0.43 -11.30
N ILE A 81 3.31 -0.30 -10.30
CA ILE A 81 1.89 -0.32 -9.95
C ILE A 81 1.63 0.82 -8.97
N TYR A 82 0.76 1.76 -9.35
CA TYR A 82 0.35 2.85 -8.48
C TYR A 82 -0.73 2.41 -7.51
N ALA A 83 -0.64 2.91 -6.29
CA ALA A 83 -1.69 2.77 -5.29
C ALA A 83 -1.87 4.06 -4.52
N MET A 84 -3.09 4.28 -4.01
CA MET A 84 -3.48 5.46 -3.26
C MET A 84 -4.05 5.08 -1.89
N TYR A 85 -3.78 5.90 -0.89
CA TYR A 85 -4.34 5.76 0.45
C TYR A 85 -4.39 7.13 1.12
N GLN A 86 -5.57 7.57 1.58
CA GLN A 86 -5.75 8.85 2.31
C GLN A 86 -5.00 10.06 1.73
N GLY A 87 -5.08 10.29 0.42
CA GLY A 87 -4.39 11.45 -0.18
C GLY A 87 -2.88 11.26 -0.35
N TYR A 88 -2.35 10.05 -0.17
CA TYR A 88 -1.00 9.66 -0.60
C TYR A 88 -1.09 8.84 -1.87
N LEU A 89 -0.19 9.11 -2.82
CA LEU A 89 0.07 8.31 -4.01
C LEU A 89 1.44 7.64 -3.83
N SER A 90 1.49 6.32 -4.02
CA SER A 90 2.71 5.52 -3.86
C SER A 90 2.87 4.58 -5.04
N LEU A 91 4.12 4.31 -5.41
CA LEU A 91 4.49 3.46 -6.54
C LEU A 91 5.16 2.19 -6.03
N SER A 92 4.77 1.02 -6.55
CA SER A 92 5.45 -0.22 -6.20
C SER A 92 6.92 -0.19 -6.63
N ASN A 93 7.82 -0.54 -5.70
CA ASN A 93 9.24 -0.62 -5.98
C ASN A 93 9.62 -1.94 -6.70
N ILE A 94 10.92 -2.18 -6.88
CA ILE A 94 11.45 -3.40 -7.54
C ILE A 94 11.05 -4.73 -6.85
N ASN A 95 10.67 -4.67 -5.57
CA ASN A 95 10.21 -5.81 -4.79
C ASN A 95 8.67 -5.87 -4.73
N GLY A 96 7.98 -5.02 -5.48
CA GLY A 96 6.52 -4.91 -5.46
C GLY A 96 5.99 -4.21 -4.21
N MET A 97 6.85 -3.64 -3.38
CA MET A 97 6.45 -3.03 -2.11
C MET A 97 5.84 -1.65 -2.36
N VAL A 98 4.67 -1.43 -1.79
CA VAL A 98 3.99 -0.14 -1.66
C VAL A 98 3.92 0.21 -0.18
N MET A 99 4.25 1.44 0.16
CA MET A 99 4.24 1.91 1.54
C MET A 99 3.45 3.21 1.67
N PHE A 100 2.64 3.30 2.74
CA PHE A 100 1.88 4.48 3.13
C PHE A 100 2.12 4.83 4.60
N PRO A 101 2.00 6.11 4.99
CA PRO A 101 1.92 6.46 6.40
C PRO A 101 0.60 5.93 7.00
N ARG A 102 0.69 5.37 8.20
CA ARG A 102 -0.48 4.93 8.96
C ARG A 102 -1.04 6.12 9.74
N ASN A 103 -2.12 6.68 9.22
CA ASN A 103 -2.86 7.77 9.86
C ASN A 103 -4.11 7.28 10.63
N THR A 104 -4.30 5.96 10.73
CA THR A 104 -5.47 5.33 11.34
C THR A 104 -5.07 4.40 12.48
N LYS A 105 -5.90 4.38 13.53
CA LYS A 105 -5.71 3.47 14.66
C LYS A 105 -6.24 2.07 14.36
N GLU A 106 -7.32 1.99 13.59
CA GLU A 106 -7.91 0.72 13.17
C GLU A 106 -6.95 -0.05 12.26
N ALA A 107 -7.04 -1.38 12.35
CA ALA A 107 -6.28 -2.28 11.50
C ALA A 107 -7.21 -2.92 10.46
N ASP A 108 -8.27 -2.24 10.04
CA ASP A 108 -9.23 -2.75 9.07
C ASP A 108 -9.15 -1.90 7.80
N PHE A 109 -9.00 -2.57 6.66
CA PHE A 109 -8.80 -1.93 5.37
C PHE A 109 -9.77 -2.46 4.33
N ASN A 110 -10.05 -1.62 3.36
CA ASN A 110 -10.60 -2.04 2.09
C ASN A 110 -9.50 -1.97 1.04
N ILE A 111 -9.46 -2.95 0.15
CA ILE A 111 -8.64 -2.88 -1.06
C ILE A 111 -9.60 -2.76 -2.24
N VAL A 112 -9.48 -1.67 -2.98
CA VAL A 112 -10.23 -1.44 -4.23
C VAL A 112 -9.26 -1.53 -5.39
N ILE A 113 -9.57 -2.35 -6.38
CA ILE A 113 -8.78 -2.47 -7.61
C ILE A 113 -9.64 -1.97 -8.76
N SER A 114 -9.14 -0.96 -9.47
CA SER A 114 -9.75 -0.45 -10.70
C SER A 114 -8.70 0.31 -11.52
N ASN A 115 -8.83 0.32 -12.84
CA ASN A 115 -7.99 1.13 -13.71
C ASN A 115 -8.63 2.49 -14.05
N LYS A 116 -9.83 2.77 -13.55
CA LYS A 116 -10.58 4.02 -13.77
C LYS A 116 -11.16 4.52 -12.47
N VAL A 117 -10.44 5.45 -11.85
CA VAL A 117 -10.84 6.16 -10.64
C VAL A 117 -10.66 7.65 -10.86
N HIS A 118 -11.59 8.46 -10.34
CA HIS A 118 -11.52 9.91 -10.45
C HIS A 118 -11.88 10.56 -9.11
N PRO A 119 -11.31 11.72 -8.80
CA PRO A 119 -11.67 12.45 -7.59
C PRO A 119 -13.01 13.16 -7.76
N VAL A 120 -13.79 13.20 -6.69
CA VAL A 120 -14.98 14.05 -6.57
C VAL A 120 -14.66 15.20 -5.64
N PHE A 121 -14.79 16.42 -6.13
CA PHE A 121 -14.47 17.64 -5.38
C PHE A 121 -15.67 18.15 -4.59
N MET A 122 -15.42 18.67 -3.40
CA MET A 122 -16.44 19.34 -2.60
C MET A 122 -16.54 20.84 -2.95
N PHE A 123 -15.39 21.52 -2.94
CA PHE A 123 -15.22 22.93 -3.28
C PHE A 123 -13.79 23.17 -3.79
N HIS A 124 -13.67 23.90 -4.90
CA HIS A 124 -12.39 24.20 -5.57
C HIS A 124 -11.52 22.94 -5.79
N VAL A 125 -10.44 22.79 -5.03
CA VAL A 125 -9.41 21.76 -5.18
C VAL A 125 -9.43 20.71 -4.05
N THR A 126 -10.43 20.76 -3.16
CA THR A 126 -10.54 19.79 -2.06
C THR A 126 -11.26 18.53 -2.52
N ILE A 127 -10.52 17.42 -2.59
CA ILE A 127 -11.08 16.09 -2.86
C ILE A 127 -11.95 15.65 -1.69
N SER A 128 -13.23 15.40 -1.95
CA SER A 128 -14.17 14.81 -0.99
C SER A 128 -13.94 13.31 -0.87
N HIS A 129 -13.91 12.62 -2.01
CA HIS A 129 -13.80 11.18 -2.10
C HIS A 129 -13.38 10.77 -3.52
N TRP A 130 -13.18 9.47 -3.71
CA TRP A 130 -12.88 8.87 -5.00
C TRP A 130 -14.11 8.12 -5.51
N GLU A 131 -14.31 8.09 -6.82
CA GLU A 131 -15.32 7.26 -7.46
C GLU A 131 -14.71 6.39 -8.55
N THR A 132 -15.27 5.20 -8.73
CA THR A 132 -14.99 4.37 -9.90
C THR A 132 -15.89 4.78 -11.06
N GLU A 133 -15.36 4.71 -12.28
CA GLU A 133 -16.15 5.02 -13.48
C GLU A 133 -17.18 3.91 -13.77
N ARG A 134 -18.43 4.29 -14.05
CA ARG A 134 -19.50 3.32 -14.34
C ARG A 134 -19.17 2.53 -15.62
N GLY A 135 -19.45 1.23 -15.60
CA GLY A 135 -19.19 0.34 -16.72
C GLY A 135 -17.75 -0.18 -16.81
N PHE A 136 -16.84 0.29 -15.94
CA PHE A 136 -15.50 -0.27 -15.83
C PHE A 136 -15.43 -1.37 -14.75
N PRO A 137 -14.62 -2.41 -14.96
CA PRO A 137 -14.45 -3.46 -13.95
C PRO A 137 -13.85 -2.90 -12.65
N VAL A 138 -14.39 -3.35 -11.52
CA VAL A 138 -13.92 -3.02 -10.18
C VAL A 138 -13.96 -4.30 -9.33
N LYS A 139 -12.95 -4.49 -8.49
CA LYS A 139 -12.99 -5.49 -7.42
C LYS A 139 -12.76 -4.80 -6.07
N LYS A 140 -13.49 -5.23 -5.05
CA LYS A 140 -13.37 -4.74 -3.67
C LYS A 140 -13.12 -5.91 -2.74
N TYR A 141 -12.22 -5.72 -1.78
CA TYR A 141 -11.89 -6.70 -0.77
C TYR A 141 -11.88 -6.05 0.61
N SER A 142 -12.51 -6.69 1.60
CA SER A 142 -12.34 -6.34 3.02
C SER A 142 -11.15 -7.09 3.59
N VAL A 143 -10.29 -6.40 4.33
CA VAL A 143 -9.13 -6.97 5.03
C VAL A 143 -9.23 -6.59 6.50
N THR A 144 -9.60 -7.54 7.34
CA THR A 144 -9.88 -7.32 8.77
C THR A 144 -8.88 -8.08 9.62
N ARG A 145 -8.32 -7.42 10.63
CA ARG A 145 -7.43 -8.10 11.59
C ARG A 145 -8.25 -8.72 12.70
N LYS A 146 -8.09 -10.03 12.92
CA LYS A 146 -8.75 -10.78 13.98
C LYS A 146 -7.73 -11.47 14.87
N GLN A 147 -8.14 -11.75 16.10
CA GLN A 147 -7.37 -12.57 17.03
C GLN A 147 -8.13 -13.87 17.28
N ASP A 148 -7.43 -14.99 17.14
CA ASP A 148 -7.97 -16.29 17.48
C ASP A 148 -8.09 -16.46 19.00
N LYS A 149 -9.23 -16.98 19.48
CA LYS A 149 -9.51 -17.04 20.92
C LYS A 149 -8.66 -18.07 21.65
N GLU A 150 -8.29 -19.16 20.97
CA GLU A 150 -7.57 -20.30 21.55
C GLU A 150 -6.06 -20.07 21.50
N THR A 151 -5.54 -19.79 20.31
CA THR A 151 -4.09 -19.63 20.07
C THR A 151 -3.56 -18.24 20.41
N LYS A 152 -4.46 -17.25 20.59
CA LYS A 152 -4.12 -15.81 20.76
C LYS A 152 -3.34 -15.20 19.60
N LEU A 153 -3.18 -15.92 18.49
CA LEU A 153 -2.50 -15.45 17.30
C LEU A 153 -3.38 -14.48 16.52
N PHE A 154 -2.75 -13.50 15.90
CA PHE A 154 -3.41 -12.55 15.02
C PHE A 154 -3.41 -13.08 13.58
N TYR A 155 -4.48 -12.78 12.85
CA TYR A 155 -4.57 -13.09 11.43
C TYR A 155 -5.36 -12.03 10.68
N TRP A 156 -5.05 -11.89 9.40
CA TRP A 156 -5.86 -11.19 8.43
C TRP A 156 -6.93 -12.11 7.90
N GLU A 157 -8.16 -11.63 7.88
CA GLU A 157 -9.24 -12.23 7.11
C GLU A 157 -9.54 -11.37 5.89
N VAL A 158 -9.40 -11.97 4.70
CA VAL A 158 -9.63 -11.31 3.42
C VAL A 158 -10.86 -11.91 2.75
N ARG A 159 -11.80 -11.06 2.33
CA ARG A 159 -13.03 -11.47 1.64
C ARG A 159 -13.31 -10.55 0.47
N GLU A 160 -13.69 -11.11 -0.68
CA GLU A 160 -14.23 -10.30 -1.78
C GLU A 160 -15.62 -9.76 -1.41
N GLU A 161 -15.84 -8.47 -1.67
CA GLU A 161 -17.11 -7.79 -1.43
C GLU A 161 -17.76 -7.36 -2.75
N GLU A 162 -19.09 -7.32 -2.75
CA GLU A 162 -19.84 -6.77 -3.87
C GLU A 162 -19.67 -5.23 -3.94
N VAL A 163 -19.48 -4.72 -5.16
CA VAL A 163 -19.36 -3.27 -5.40
C VAL A 163 -20.75 -2.68 -5.61
N ILE A 164 -21.40 -2.30 -4.52
CA ILE A 164 -22.78 -1.78 -4.53
C ILE A 164 -22.82 -0.30 -4.96
N SER A 165 -21.72 0.43 -4.79
CA SER A 165 -21.61 1.86 -5.10
C SER A 165 -20.27 2.18 -5.75
N PRO A 166 -20.23 3.10 -6.74
CA PRO A 166 -18.97 3.59 -7.30
C PRO A 166 -18.17 4.42 -6.28
N LYS A 167 -18.80 4.91 -5.22
CA LYS A 167 -18.17 5.73 -4.19
C LYS A 167 -17.19 4.93 -3.34
N ILE A 168 -15.95 5.40 -3.30
CA ILE A 168 -14.88 4.84 -2.49
C ILE A 168 -14.68 5.72 -1.25
N ASN A 169 -14.79 5.13 -0.06
CA ASN A 169 -14.49 5.81 1.20
C ASN A 169 -12.96 5.94 1.38
N PRO A 170 -12.38 7.15 1.43
CA PRO A 170 -10.93 7.32 1.50
C PRO A 170 -10.30 6.91 2.84
N ASN A 171 -11.07 6.86 3.93
CA ASN A 171 -10.51 6.82 5.28
C ASN A 171 -9.84 5.50 5.66
N ASN A 172 -10.20 4.37 5.04
CA ASN A 172 -9.56 3.06 5.29
C ASN A 172 -9.46 2.25 3.98
N THR A 173 -9.34 2.91 2.83
CA THR A 173 -9.28 2.21 1.54
C THR A 173 -7.96 2.44 0.84
N ILE A 174 -7.30 1.35 0.48
CA ILE A 174 -6.17 1.34 -0.44
C ILE A 174 -6.73 1.10 -1.84
N ILE A 175 -6.54 2.06 -2.73
CA ILE A 175 -6.95 1.98 -4.12
C ILE A 175 -5.73 1.56 -4.93
N ILE A 176 -5.77 0.40 -5.56
CA ILE A 176 -4.73 -0.06 -6.49
C ILE A 176 -5.20 0.27 -7.89
N VAL A 177 -4.44 1.14 -8.57
CA VAL A 177 -4.76 1.53 -9.93
C VAL A 177 -4.28 0.43 -10.86
N ALA A 178 -5.14 -0.50 -11.24
CA ALA A 178 -4.81 -1.61 -12.14
C ALA A 178 -6.08 -2.25 -12.71
N LYS A 179 -5.95 -2.94 -13.85
CA LYS A 179 -7.07 -3.74 -14.39
C LYS A 179 -7.38 -4.89 -13.42
N PRO A 180 -8.62 -5.01 -12.90
CA PRO A 180 -8.92 -6.03 -11.87
C PRO A 180 -8.63 -7.45 -12.30
N GLN A 181 -8.81 -7.78 -13.58
CA GLN A 181 -8.51 -9.12 -14.12
C GLN A 181 -7.02 -9.51 -13.99
N ASN A 182 -6.12 -8.52 -13.91
CA ASN A 182 -4.67 -8.70 -13.80
C ASN A 182 -4.20 -8.76 -12.35
N ILE A 183 -5.08 -8.58 -11.36
CA ILE A 183 -4.72 -8.66 -9.94
C ILE A 183 -5.48 -9.85 -9.32
N LEU A 184 -4.77 -10.61 -8.50
CA LEU A 184 -5.32 -11.67 -7.66
C LEU A 184 -5.06 -11.29 -6.20
N VAL A 185 -6.14 -11.14 -5.44
CA VAL A 185 -6.07 -10.99 -3.99
C VAL A 185 -6.43 -12.35 -3.37
N PRO A 186 -5.54 -12.96 -2.56
CA PRO A 186 -5.84 -14.24 -1.93
C PRO A 186 -6.90 -14.04 -0.83
N GLU A 187 -8.05 -14.69 -0.99
CA GLU A 187 -9.10 -14.70 0.02
C GLU A 187 -8.87 -15.78 1.07
N GLY A 188 -9.27 -15.50 2.31
CA GLY A 188 -9.15 -16.41 3.44
C GLY A 188 -8.32 -15.82 4.57
N ILE A 189 -7.64 -16.70 5.30
CA ILE A 189 -6.92 -16.35 6.53
C ILE A 189 -5.42 -16.35 6.27
N THR A 190 -4.75 -15.26 6.65
CA THR A 190 -3.28 -15.14 6.61
C THR A 190 -2.75 -14.76 7.99
N PRO A 191 -1.80 -15.50 8.59
CA PRO A 191 -1.26 -15.14 9.89
C PRO A 191 -0.58 -13.77 9.86
N THR A 192 -0.66 -13.03 10.96
CA THR A 192 -0.02 -11.72 11.10
C THR A 192 0.42 -11.47 12.54
N THR A 193 1.07 -10.34 12.77
CA THR A 193 1.54 -9.90 14.08
C THR A 193 0.78 -8.66 14.55
N ASP A 194 0.66 -8.49 15.86
CA ASP A 194 0.12 -7.25 16.42
C ASP A 194 1.25 -6.24 16.63
N THR A 195 1.68 -5.60 15.54
CA THR A 195 2.65 -4.52 15.61
C THR A 195 2.02 -3.21 15.14
N PRO A 196 2.58 -2.06 15.56
CA PRO A 196 2.15 -0.77 15.03
C PRO A 196 2.38 -0.62 13.53
N GLN A 197 3.34 -1.36 12.95
CA GLN A 197 3.52 -1.45 11.51
C GLN A 197 2.52 -2.47 10.95
N ILE A 198 1.73 -2.05 9.97
CA ILE A 198 0.72 -2.90 9.36
C ILE A 198 1.35 -3.51 8.11
N ILE A 199 1.51 -4.84 8.12
CA ILE A 199 1.90 -5.60 6.94
C ILE A 199 0.66 -6.32 6.45
N LEU A 200 0.13 -5.87 5.31
CA LEU A 200 -1.04 -6.48 4.68
C LEU A 200 -0.67 -7.79 3.98
N PRO A 201 -1.65 -8.69 3.76
CA PRO A 201 -1.44 -9.89 2.96
C PRO A 201 -0.90 -9.54 1.57
N ASP A 202 -0.01 -10.40 1.05
CA ASP A 202 0.52 -10.25 -0.30
C ASP A 202 -0.63 -10.30 -1.32
N ILE A 203 -0.54 -9.44 -2.34
CA ILE A 203 -1.38 -9.51 -3.52
C ILE A 203 -0.52 -9.87 -4.73
N PHE A 204 -1.14 -10.50 -5.73
CA PHE A 204 -0.42 -10.99 -6.89
C PHE A 204 -0.87 -10.30 -8.16
N TYR A 205 0.05 -9.93 -9.03
CA TYR A 205 -0.28 -9.51 -10.39
C TYR A 205 -0.04 -10.65 -11.37
N LYS A 206 -0.91 -10.74 -12.38
CA LYS A 206 -0.80 -11.67 -13.50
C LYS A 206 0.02 -11.03 -14.62
N LYS A 207 0.58 -11.85 -15.51
CA LYS A 207 1.34 -11.38 -16.68
C LYS A 207 0.55 -10.38 -17.52
N GLY A 208 1.30 -9.54 -18.25
CA GLY A 208 0.73 -8.50 -19.11
C GLY A 208 0.49 -7.17 -18.40
N PHE A 209 1.15 -6.92 -17.27
CA PHE A 209 1.19 -5.60 -16.67
C PHE A 209 2.06 -4.66 -17.51
N SER A 210 1.50 -3.50 -17.89
CA SER A 210 2.25 -2.43 -18.54
C SER A 210 2.34 -1.25 -17.58
N SER A 211 3.54 -0.98 -17.06
CA SER A 211 3.82 0.14 -16.18
C SER A 211 3.52 1.49 -16.86
N VAL A 212 3.78 1.60 -18.16
CA VAL A 212 3.46 2.79 -18.96
C VAL A 212 1.97 3.02 -19.04
N ALA A 213 1.18 1.99 -19.37
CA ALA A 213 -0.28 2.11 -19.38
C ALA A 213 -0.83 2.42 -17.99
N ASN A 214 -0.20 1.90 -16.94
CA ASN A 214 -0.55 2.21 -15.55
C ASN A 214 -0.28 3.68 -15.21
N ALA A 215 0.90 4.18 -15.56
CA ALA A 215 1.30 5.56 -15.35
C ALA A 215 0.36 6.55 -16.07
N LEU A 216 -0.04 6.22 -17.30
CA LEU A 216 -1.02 7.04 -18.05
C LEU A 216 -2.38 7.11 -17.34
N ASN A 217 -2.84 6.04 -16.68
CA ASN A 217 -4.11 6.08 -15.93
C ASN A 217 -4.03 6.94 -14.66
N VAL A 218 -2.82 7.22 -14.16
CA VAL A 218 -2.60 8.01 -12.94
C VAL A 218 -2.15 9.43 -13.27
N TRP A 219 -1.77 9.71 -14.52
CA TRP A 219 -1.27 11.01 -14.95
C TRP A 219 -2.22 12.15 -14.56
N ASP A 220 -3.50 12.00 -14.90
CA ASP A 220 -4.56 12.98 -14.61
C ASP A 220 -4.84 13.13 -13.11
N ILE A 221 -4.34 12.20 -12.29
CA ILE A 221 -4.56 12.18 -10.84
C ILE A 221 -3.35 12.72 -10.09
N LYS A 222 -2.15 12.57 -10.66
CA LYS A 222 -0.89 12.96 -10.03
C LYS A 222 -0.87 14.43 -9.64
N GLU A 223 -1.51 15.30 -10.44
CA GLU A 223 -1.62 16.73 -10.17
C GLU A 223 -2.25 17.06 -8.81
N PHE A 224 -3.06 16.16 -8.24
CA PHE A 224 -3.68 16.35 -6.92
C PHE A 224 -2.80 15.90 -5.75
N PHE A 225 -1.70 15.21 -6.02
CA PHE A 225 -0.78 14.66 -5.02
C PHE A 225 0.55 15.40 -4.96
N ASP A 226 0.87 16.18 -6.00
CA ASP A 226 1.96 17.14 -5.93
C ASP A 226 1.55 18.25 -4.96
N THR A 227 2.27 18.38 -3.85
CA THR A 227 2.09 19.50 -2.92
C THR A 227 2.15 20.79 -3.73
N PRO A 228 1.24 21.77 -3.51
CA PRO A 228 1.44 23.09 -4.08
C PRO A 228 2.82 23.56 -3.62
N ILE A 229 3.71 23.83 -4.57
CA ILE A 229 4.95 24.53 -4.30
C ILE A 229 4.47 25.87 -3.71
N GLN A 230 4.53 26.01 -2.39
CA GLN A 230 4.39 27.31 -1.76
C GLN A 230 5.65 28.09 -2.14
N GLY A 231 5.68 28.60 -3.37
CA GLY A 231 6.56 29.67 -3.75
C GLY A 231 6.11 30.88 -2.95
N GLU A 232 6.72 31.09 -1.79
CA GLU A 232 6.62 32.37 -1.11
C GLU A 232 7.19 33.42 -2.07
N LYS A 233 6.36 34.35 -2.55
CA LYS A 233 6.82 35.46 -3.38
C LYS A 233 7.72 36.36 -2.54
N VAL A 234 9.03 36.12 -2.58
CA VAL A 234 10.03 37.08 -2.09
C VAL A 234 10.55 37.87 -3.29
N GLY A 235 9.77 38.86 -3.74
CA GLY A 235 10.10 39.70 -4.90
C GLY A 235 9.81 39.06 -6.27
N ASN A 236 10.60 39.43 -7.29
CA ASN A 236 10.41 39.02 -8.70
C ASN A 236 11.16 37.73 -9.08
N LEU A 237 11.65 36.95 -8.12
CA LEU A 237 12.38 35.70 -8.40
C LEU A 237 11.70 34.55 -7.66
N TYR A 238 11.38 33.48 -8.39
CA TYR A 238 10.94 32.22 -7.81
C TYR A 238 12.19 31.45 -7.36
N THR A 239 12.37 31.30 -6.05
CA THR A 239 13.33 30.34 -5.50
C THR A 239 12.58 29.07 -5.08
N GLU A 240 12.97 27.94 -5.65
CA GLU A 240 12.48 26.63 -5.23
C GLU A 240 12.97 26.34 -3.80
N ILE A 241 12.05 26.20 -2.85
CA ILE A 241 12.36 25.69 -1.51
C ILE A 241 11.95 24.22 -1.49
N THR A 242 12.93 23.32 -1.51
CA THR A 242 12.70 21.90 -1.23
C THR A 242 12.48 21.71 0.26
N VAL A 243 11.24 21.47 0.69
CA VAL A 243 10.94 21.06 2.06
C VAL A 243 11.41 19.60 2.22
N ARG A 244 12.42 19.37 3.06
CA ARG A 244 12.87 18.04 3.49
C ARG A 244 12.08 17.54 4.68
#